data_AF-A0A429WXC6-F1
#
_entry.id   AF-A0A429WXC6-F1
#
_cell.length_a   1.000
_cell.length_b   1.000
_cell.length_c   1.000
_cell.angle_alpha   90.00
_cell.angle_beta   90.00
_cell.angle_gamma   90.00
#
_symmetry.space_group_name_H-M   'P 1'
#
loop_
_entity.id
_entity.type
_entity.pdbx_description
1 polymer ?
#
loop_
_entity_poly.entity_id
_entity_poly.type
_entity_poly.pdbx_seq_one_letter_code
_entity_poly.pdbx_strand_id
1 'polypeptide(L)' 'MTKKIQLNDEQWKTLQALYEAAARRSPTDSIKVSSRLRSNGFVASDQRGTFFLTDQGLSRLSQGR' A
#
# COMPACT_ATOMS: atom_id res chain seq x y z
N MET A 1 -1.26 -2.21 -21.57
CA MET A 1 -1.81 -3.46 -21.00
C MET A 1 -1.67 -3.43 -19.48
N THR A 2 -2.65 -2.89 -18.77
CA THR A 2 -2.64 -2.77 -17.31
C THR A 2 -2.83 -4.17 -16.72
N LYS A 3 -1.72 -4.82 -16.33
CA LYS A 3 -1.77 -6.13 -15.66
C LYS A 3 -2.65 -5.99 -14.43
N LYS A 4 -3.83 -6.62 -14.44
CA LYS A 4 -4.71 -6.73 -13.26
C LYS A 4 -3.98 -7.58 -12.21
N ILE A 5 -3.19 -6.94 -11.36
CA ILE A 5 -2.53 -7.63 -10.26
C ILE A 5 -3.60 -7.99 -9.23
N GLN A 6 -3.83 -9.30 -9.07
CA GLN A 6 -4.55 -9.81 -7.92
C GLN A 6 -3.66 -9.68 -6.69
N LEU A 7 -4.18 -8.99 -5.68
CA LEU A 7 -3.55 -8.88 -4.39
C LEU A 7 -3.98 -10.08 -3.54
N ASN A 8 -3.05 -10.70 -2.85
CA ASN A 8 -3.39 -11.70 -1.85
C ASN A 8 -3.90 -11.02 -0.57
N ASP A 9 -4.44 -11.81 0.37
CA ASP A 9 -4.96 -11.28 1.64
C ASP A 9 -3.93 -10.47 2.41
N GLU A 10 -2.67 -10.90 2.44
CA GLU A 10 -1.60 -10.19 3.14
C GLU A 10 -1.32 -8.82 2.52
N GLN A 11 -1.23 -8.75 1.20
CA GLN A 11 -0.99 -7.51 0.45
C GLN A 11 -2.18 -6.56 0.60
N TRP A 12 -3.41 -7.08 0.55
CA TRP A 12 -4.61 -6.29 0.78
C TRP A 12 -4.63 -5.71 2.19
N LYS A 13 -4.32 -6.53 3.22
CA LYS A 13 -4.20 -6.07 4.61
C LYS A 13 -3.10 -5.02 4.77
N THR A 14 -1.95 -5.16 4.09
CA THR A 14 -0.91 -4.11 4.10
C THR A 14 -1.43 -2.79 3.54
N LEU A 15 -2.18 -2.81 2.43
CA LEU A 15 -2.75 -1.57 1.88
C LEU A 15 -3.75 -0.95 2.85
N GLN A 16 -4.64 -1.74 3.45
CA GLN A 16 -5.57 -1.24 4.47
C GLN A 16 -4.85 -0.66 5.69
N ALA A 17 -3.83 -1.35 6.20
CA ALA A 17 -3.04 -0.87 7.34
C ALA A 17 -2.35 0.47 7.04
N LEU A 18 -1.81 0.64 5.83
CA LEU A 18 -1.22 1.92 5.40
C LEU A 18 -2.27 3.02 5.29
N TYR A 19 -3.46 2.71 4.77
CA TYR A 19 -4.58 3.65 4.69
C TYR A 19 -5.03 4.11 6.08
N GLU A 20 -5.23 3.16 7.00
CA GLU A 20 -5.60 3.46 8.39
C GLU A 20 -4.50 4.23 9.13
N ALA A 21 -3.23 3.85 8.94
CA ALA A 21 -2.12 4.56 9.55
C ALA A 21 -2.02 6.01 9.04
N ALA A 22 -2.23 6.24 7.74
CA ALA A 22 -2.29 7.58 7.17
C ALA A 22 -3.45 8.39 7.76
N ALA A 23 -4.64 7.80 7.87
CA ALA A 23 -5.80 8.44 8.50
C ALA A 23 -5.57 8.81 9.98
N ARG A 24 -4.85 7.94 10.71
CA ARG A 24 -4.49 8.14 12.12
C ARG A 24 -3.17 8.92 12.31
N ARG A 25 -2.54 9.40 11.24
CA ARG A 25 -1.19 10.01 11.23
C ARG A 25 -0.17 9.19 12.04
N SER A 26 -0.31 7.88 12.01
CA SER A 26 0.53 6.94 12.73
C SER A 26 1.77 6.56 11.90
N PRO A 27 2.93 6.35 12.55
CA PRO A 27 4.12 5.91 11.85
C PRO A 27 3.89 4.54 11.21
N THR A 28 4.31 4.39 9.95
CA THR A 28 4.16 3.15 9.18
C THR A 28 5.45 2.32 9.15
N ASP A 29 6.49 2.71 9.89
CA ASP A 29 7.80 2.06 9.89
C ASP A 29 7.73 0.58 10.30
N SER A 30 6.76 0.23 11.15
CA SER A 30 6.51 -1.16 11.56
C SER A 30 5.69 -1.96 10.55
N ILE A 31 5.13 -1.32 9.51
CA ILE A 31 4.32 -2.00 8.49
C ILE A 31 5.26 -2.64 7.47
N LYS A 32 5.29 -3.98 7.46
CA LYS A 32 6.08 -4.74 6.50
C LYS A 32 5.44 -4.67 5.12
N VAL A 33 6.00 -3.86 4.24
CA VAL A 33 5.52 -3.73 2.85
C VAL A 33 6.16 -4.79 1.98
N SER A 34 5.32 -5.59 1.30
CA SER A 34 5.80 -6.53 0.28
C SER A 34 6.46 -5.80 -0.88
N SER A 35 7.62 -6.29 -1.33
CA SER A 35 8.31 -5.78 -2.52
C SER A 35 7.39 -5.70 -3.75
N ARG A 36 6.47 -6.66 -3.88
CA ARG A 36 5.45 -6.69 -4.94
C ARG A 36 4.53 -5.46 -4.92
N LEU A 37 4.12 -4.96 -3.75
CA LEU A 37 3.29 -3.75 -3.67
C LEU A 37 4.06 -2.51 -4.16
N ARG A 38 5.33 -2.43 -3.80
CA ARG A 38 6.23 -1.35 -4.23
C ARG A 38 6.54 -1.42 -5.73
N SER A 39 6.91 -2.60 -6.24
CA SER A 39 7.21 -2.81 -7.66
C SER A 39 6.01 -2.60 -8.59
N ASN A 40 4.80 -2.79 -8.08
CA ASN A 40 3.58 -2.50 -8.84
C ASN A 40 3.05 -1.08 -8.63
N GLY A 41 3.78 -0.24 -7.90
CA GLY A 41 3.44 1.17 -7.71
C GLY A 41 2.25 1.42 -6.80
N PHE A 42 1.81 0.46 -5.97
CA PHE A 42 0.72 0.67 -5.00
C PHE A 42 1.18 1.35 -3.72
N VAL A 43 2.46 1.19 -3.37
CA VAL A 43 3.08 1.75 -2.15
C VAL A 43 4.40 2.39 -2.53
N ALA A 44 4.66 3.57 -1.97
CA ALA A 44 5.94 4.26 -2.05
C ALA A 44 6.51 4.43 -0.64
N SER A 45 7.80 4.78 -0.57
CA SER A 45 8.49 5.09 0.68
C SER A 45 9.15 6.46 0.56
N ASP A 46 9.07 7.26 1.61
CA ASP A 46 9.75 8.55 1.69
C ASP A 46 11.25 8.36 2.04
N GLN A 47 12.04 9.44 1.96
CA GLN A 47 13.46 9.44 2.35
C GLN A 47 13.69 9.00 3.80
N ARG A 48 12.67 9.13 4.65
CA ARG A 48 12.71 8.71 6.06
C ARG A 48 12.40 7.22 6.28
N GLY A 49 12.11 6.46 5.23
CA GLY A 49 11.73 5.05 5.32
C GLY A 49 10.24 4.79 5.58
N THR A 50 9.45 5.86 5.76
CA THR A 50 8.00 5.77 5.97
C THR A 50 7.30 5.36 4.67
N PHE A 51 6.46 4.32 4.76
CA PHE A 51 5.67 3.81 3.66
C PHE A 51 4.31 4.52 3.56
N PHE A 52 3.88 4.82 2.35
CA PHE A 52 2.59 5.43 2.09
C PHE A 52 1.95 4.90 0.81
N LEU A 53 0.62 4.97 0.75
CA LEU A 53 -0.11 4.59 -0.44
C LEU A 53 0.07 5.63 -1.55
N THR A 54 0.29 5.15 -2.76
CA THR A 54 0.21 5.99 -3.95
C THR A 54 -1.25 6.15 -4.37
N ASP A 55 -1.50 7.03 -5.34
CA ASP A 55 -2.80 7.16 -6.00
C ASP A 55 -3.32 5.80 -6.54
N GLN A 56 -2.43 4.98 -7.10
CA GLN A 56 -2.79 3.65 -7.58
C GLN A 56 -3.17 2.70 -6.44
N GLY A 57 -2.49 2.77 -5.29
CA GLY A 57 -2.84 2.00 -4.10
C GLY A 57 -4.20 2.39 -3.53
N LEU A 58 -4.47 3.69 -3.45
CA LEU A 58 -5.75 4.26 -3.01
C LEU A 58 -6.91 3.88 -3.95
N SER A 59 -6.69 4.01 -5.26
CA SER A 59 -7.64 3.58 -6.29
C SER A 59 -7.93 2.08 -6.15
N ARG A 60 -6.88 1.26 -5.94
CA ARG A 60 -7.06 -0.19 -5.79
C ARG A 60 -7.84 -0.55 -4.53
N LEU A 61 -7.63 0.16 -3.42
CA LEU A 61 -8.42 0.00 -2.19
C LEU A 61 -9.89 0.36 -2.42
N SER A 62 -10.15 1.46 -3.14
CA SER A 62 -11.52 1.92 -3.43
C SER A 62 -12.28 0.97 -4.38
N GLN A 63 -11.57 0.26 -5.24
CA GLN A 63 -12.16 -0.74 -6.15
C GLN A 63 -12.50 -2.08 -5.48
N GLY A 64 -12.15 -2.26 -4.21
CA GLY A 64 -12.29 -3.55 -3.53
C GLY A 64 -11.28 -4.59 -4.02
N ARG A 65 -11.38 -5.80 -3.47
CA ARG A 65 -10.45 -6.90 -3.72
C ARG A 65 -10.54 -7.42 -5.16
#